data_AF-A0A969PY31-F1
#
_entry.id   AF-A0A969PY31-F1
#
_cell.length_a   1.000
_cell.length_b   1.000
_cell.length_c   1.000
_cell.angle_alpha   90.00
_cell.angle_beta   90.00
_cell.angle_gamma   90.00
#
_symmetry.space_group_name_H-M   'P 1'
#
loop_
_entity.id
_entity.type
_entity.pdbx_description
1 polymer ?
#
loop_
_entity_poly.entity_id
_entity_poly.type
_entity_poly.pdbx_seq_one_letter_code
_entity_poly.pdbx_strand_id
1 'polypeptide(L)'
;MLNLLVRKFTKIATIVLLVLGVAIAIPSKAQADTVIPLDSNSKDINVVTVYSTTAKTQSQVLSELAKAEQKAFSSIPGFQDSAILKAQDGTQVIALSQWKGKDLS
;
A
#
# COMPACT_ATOMS: atom_id res chain seq x y z
N MET A 1 59.07 1.12 -0.53
CA MET A 1 58.09 1.96 -1.25
C MET A 1 57.02 1.15 -1.99
N LEU A 2 57.36 0.02 -2.64
CA LEU A 2 56.41 -0.83 -3.39
C LEU A 2 55.20 -1.31 -2.56
N ASN A 3 55.42 -1.76 -1.31
CA ASN A 3 54.35 -2.29 -0.44
C ASN A 3 53.30 -1.24 -0.03
N LEU A 4 53.69 0.04 0.01
CA LEU A 4 52.82 1.17 0.33
C LEU A 4 51.94 1.55 -0.87
N LEU A 5 52.48 1.38 -2.08
CA LEU A 5 51.79 1.59 -3.35
C LEU A 5 50.72 0.51 -3.58
N VAL A 6 51.07 -0.76 -3.35
CA VAL A 6 50.13 -1.90 -3.45
C VAL A 6 48.96 -1.74 -2.48
N ARG A 7 49.21 -1.41 -1.21
CA ARG A 7 48.14 -1.20 -0.21
C ARG A 7 47.18 -0.07 -0.57
N LYS A 8 47.68 1.02 -1.17
CA LYS A 8 46.83 2.13 -1.64
C LYS A 8 45.97 1.71 -2.82
N PHE A 9 46.53 0.94 -3.75
CA PHE A 9 45.81 0.45 -4.92
C PHE A 9 44.68 -0.52 -4.55
N THR A 10 44.94 -1.46 -3.64
CA THR A 10 43.92 -2.41 -3.15
C THR A 10 42.75 -1.67 -2.51
N LYS A 11 43.01 -0.66 -1.66
CA LYS A 11 41.95 0.14 -1.02
C LYS A 11 41.06 0.85 -2.05
N ILE A 12 41.67 1.45 -3.07
CA ILE A 12 40.92 2.13 -4.13
C ILE A 12 40.07 1.11 -4.90
N ALA A 13 40.63 -0.03 -5.27
CA ALA A 13 39.91 -1.10 -5.96
C ALA A 13 38.70 -1.60 -5.15
N THR A 14 38.85 -1.80 -3.84
CA THR A 14 37.75 -2.23 -2.97
C THR A 14 36.64 -1.18 -2.87
N ILE A 15 36.99 0.11 -2.75
CA ILE A 15 36.00 1.19 -2.71
C ILE A 15 35.22 1.26 -4.03
N VAL A 16 35.93 1.17 -5.17
CA VAL A 16 35.31 1.17 -6.49
C VAL A 16 34.36 -0.02 -6.65
N LEU A 17 34.77 -1.23 -6.23
CA LEU A 17 33.94 -2.42 -6.30
C LEU A 17 32.67 -2.28 -5.44
N LEU A 18 32.79 -1.69 -4.25
CA LEU A 18 31.67 -1.49 -3.34
C LEU A 18 30.65 -0.50 -3.94
N VAL A 19 31.13 0.62 -4.50
CA VAL A 19 30.27 1.63 -5.13
C VAL A 19 29.56 1.06 -6.36
N LEU A 20 30.27 0.31 -7.20
CA LEU A 20 29.68 -0.39 -8.36
C LEU A 20 28.64 -1.43 -7.92
N GLY A 21 28.94 -2.21 -6.88
CA GLY A 21 28.00 -3.19 -6.33
C GLY A 21 26.69 -2.56 -5.87
N VAL A 22 26.76 -1.42 -5.16
CA VAL A 22 25.56 -0.69 -4.74
C VAL A 22 24.82 -0.09 -5.92
N ALA A 23 25.52 0.49 -6.90
CA ALA A 23 24.89 1.12 -8.06
C ALA A 23 24.13 0.11 -8.95
N ILE A 24 24.64 -1.11 -9.10
CA ILE A 24 24.01 -2.17 -9.90
C ILE A 24 22.86 -2.86 -9.13
N ALA A 25 22.93 -2.90 -7.81
CA ALA A 25 21.94 -3.58 -6.97
C ALA A 25 20.68 -2.75 -6.69
N ILE A 26 20.59 -1.49 -7.10
CA ILE A 26 19.40 -0.67 -6.92
C ILE A 26 18.43 -0.94 -8.08
N PRO A 27 17.32 -1.66 -7.85
CA PRO A 27 16.33 -1.88 -8.91
C PRO A 27 15.73 -0.55 -9.37
N SER A 28 15.57 -0.40 -10.68
CA SER A 28 15.21 0.84 -11.38
C SER A 28 13.73 1.25 -11.25
N LYS A 29 13.14 1.06 -10.05
CA LYS A 29 11.72 1.20 -9.67
C LYS A 29 10.94 -0.10 -9.78
N ALA A 30 10.26 -0.45 -8.69
CA ALA A 30 9.15 -1.39 -8.69
C ALA A 30 7.91 -0.67 -9.23
N GLN A 31 7.75 -0.62 -10.55
CA GLN A 31 6.48 -0.26 -11.17
C GLN A 31 5.75 -1.55 -11.53
N ALA A 32 4.44 -1.58 -11.26
CA ALA A 32 3.60 -2.69 -11.71
C ALA A 32 3.58 -2.68 -13.24
N ASP A 33 4.14 -3.72 -13.85
CA ASP A 33 4.31 -3.85 -15.31
C ASP A 33 2.96 -4.06 -16.04
N THR A 34 1.92 -4.43 -15.28
CA THR A 34 0.61 -4.76 -15.81
C THR A 34 -0.39 -3.66 -15.47
N VAL A 35 -0.89 -2.99 -16.50
CA VAL A 35 -2.07 -2.12 -16.37
C VAL A 35 -3.26 -3.02 -16.08
N ILE A 36 -3.86 -2.89 -14.91
CA ILE A 36 -5.12 -3.57 -14.58
C ILE A 36 -6.25 -2.72 -15.18
N PRO A 37 -6.95 -3.21 -16.22
CA PRO A 37 -8.07 -2.48 -16.79
C PRO A 37 -9.18 -2.39 -15.75
N LEU A 38 -9.74 -1.20 -15.57
CA LEU A 38 -10.91 -1.00 -14.72
C LEU A 38 -12.14 -1.56 -15.44
N ASP A 39 -12.87 -2.47 -14.80
CA ASP A 39 -14.14 -2.97 -15.33
C ASP A 39 -15.22 -1.88 -15.20
N SER A 40 -15.52 -1.23 -16.33
CA SER A 40 -16.57 -0.21 -16.41
C SER A 40 -17.98 -0.78 -16.57
N ASN A 41 -18.13 -2.09 -16.74
CA ASN A 41 -19.41 -2.76 -16.94
C ASN A 41 -19.94 -3.45 -15.66
N SER A 42 -19.23 -3.31 -14.54
CA SER A 42 -19.69 -3.83 -13.27
C SER A 42 -21.03 -3.22 -12.89
N LYS A 43 -21.97 -4.09 -12.47
CA LYS A 43 -23.27 -3.69 -11.93
C LYS A 43 -23.23 -3.50 -10.41
N ASP A 44 -22.04 -3.60 -9.82
CA ASP A 44 -21.85 -3.41 -8.41
C ASP A 44 -21.69 -1.93 -8.08
N ILE A 45 -22.24 -1.52 -6.95
CA ILE A 45 -22.11 -0.19 -6.38
C ILE A 45 -20.97 -0.24 -5.36
N ASN A 46 -19.98 0.63 -5.58
CA ASN A 46 -18.87 0.81 -4.66
C ASN A 46 -19.14 2.06 -3.80
N VAL A 47 -19.20 1.87 -2.49
CA VAL A 47 -19.37 2.96 -1.52
C VAL A 47 -18.02 3.23 -0.86
N VAL A 48 -17.57 4.47 -0.96
CA VAL A 48 -16.35 4.95 -0.32
C VAL A 48 -16.72 5.92 0.79
N THR A 49 -16.39 5.58 2.02
CA THR A 49 -16.59 6.44 3.19
C THR A 49 -15.23 6.86 3.74
N VAL A 50 -15.00 8.18 3.80
CA VAL A 50 -13.74 8.75 4.28
C VAL A 50 -13.96 9.33 5.68
N TYR A 51 -13.23 8.80 6.65
CA TYR A 51 -13.23 9.30 8.02
C TYR A 51 -11.97 10.14 8.24
N SER A 52 -12.16 11.43 8.49
CA SER A 52 -11.06 12.30 8.92
C SER A 52 -10.63 11.94 10.33
N THR A 53 -9.32 11.78 10.51
CA THR A 53 -8.68 11.35 11.76
C THR A 53 -7.42 12.17 12.03
N THR A 54 -6.79 11.86 13.16
CA THR A 54 -5.44 12.32 13.49
C THR A 54 -4.57 11.11 13.78
N ALA A 55 -3.24 11.29 13.79
CA ALA A 55 -2.31 10.22 14.16
C ALA A 55 -2.65 9.54 15.51
N LYS A 56 -3.29 10.26 16.45
CA LYS A 56 -3.73 9.71 17.74
C LYS A 56 -5.01 8.89 17.65
N THR A 57 -5.94 9.26 16.78
CA THR A 57 -7.29 8.68 16.71
C THR A 57 -7.44 7.63 15.62
N GLN A 58 -6.56 7.60 14.63
CA GLN A 58 -6.64 6.73 13.45
C GLN A 58 -6.76 5.24 13.81
N SER A 59 -5.95 4.75 14.76
CA SER A 59 -5.96 3.34 15.14
C SER A 59 -7.26 2.93 15.84
N GLN A 60 -7.86 3.84 16.63
CA GLN A 60 -9.13 3.58 17.30
C GLN A 60 -10.26 3.51 16.27
N VAL A 61 -10.34 4.51 15.38
CA VAL A 61 -11.35 4.57 14.31
C VAL A 61 -11.26 3.32 13.41
N LEU A 62 -10.06 2.91 13.01
CA LEU A 62 -9.85 1.69 12.23
C LEU A 62 -10.43 0.44 12.94
N SER A 63 -10.17 0.30 14.24
CA SER A 63 -10.64 -0.84 15.04
C SER A 63 -12.15 -0.86 15.21
N GLU A 64 -12.76 0.30 15.45
CA GLU A 64 -14.22 0.44 15.58
C GLU A 64 -14.93 0.13 14.26
N LEU A 65 -14.41 0.64 13.14
CA LEU A 65 -14.95 0.35 11.81
C LEU A 65 -14.84 -1.13 11.47
N ALA A 66 -13.67 -1.76 11.70
CA ALA A 66 -13.49 -3.18 11.43
C ALA A 66 -14.50 -4.05 12.18
N LYS A 67 -14.79 -3.71 13.45
CA LYS A 67 -15.81 -4.40 14.25
C LYS A 67 -17.22 -4.16 13.72
N ALA A 68 -17.52 -2.93 13.32
CA ALA A 68 -18.83 -2.57 12.79
C ALA A 68 -19.12 -3.29 11.47
N GLU A 69 -18.20 -3.26 10.51
CA GLU A 69 -18.37 -3.90 9.20
C GLU A 69 -18.46 -5.42 9.31
N GLN A 70 -17.56 -6.06 10.07
CA GLN A 70 -17.56 -7.52 10.24
C GLN A 70 -18.89 -8.03 10.81
N LYS A 71 -19.47 -7.28 11.76
CA LYS A 71 -20.71 -7.65 12.43
C LYS A 71 -21.96 -7.30 11.61
N ALA A 72 -21.94 -6.19 10.89
CA ALA A 72 -23.14 -5.64 10.26
C ALA A 72 -23.29 -6.04 8.80
N PHE A 73 -22.22 -5.99 7.99
CA PHE A 73 -22.38 -6.01 6.53
C PHE A 73 -22.51 -7.41 5.94
N SER A 74 -21.82 -8.39 6.52
CA SER A 74 -21.84 -9.78 6.04
C SER A 74 -23.24 -10.42 6.00
N SER A 75 -24.20 -9.91 6.77
CA SER A 75 -25.57 -10.41 6.83
C SER A 75 -26.57 -9.62 5.99
N ILE A 76 -26.15 -8.50 5.38
CA ILE A 76 -27.06 -7.63 4.63
C ILE A 76 -27.17 -8.13 3.18
N PRO A 77 -28.41 -8.36 2.67
CA PRO A 77 -28.62 -8.72 1.28
C PRO A 77 -27.95 -7.71 0.33
N GLY A 78 -27.22 -8.24 -0.64
CA GLY A 78 -26.52 -7.43 -1.64
C GLY A 78 -25.10 -7.03 -1.24
N PHE A 79 -24.66 -7.21 0.01
CA PHE A 79 -23.26 -7.03 0.37
C PHE A 79 -22.38 -8.06 -0.35
N GLN A 80 -21.24 -7.60 -0.87
CA GLN A 80 -20.26 -8.44 -1.58
C GLN A 80 -18.95 -8.52 -0.82
N ASP A 81 -18.35 -7.37 -0.54
CA ASP A 81 -17.04 -7.29 0.10
C ASP A 81 -16.82 -5.92 0.77
N SER A 82 -15.88 -5.85 1.70
CA SER A 82 -15.39 -4.58 2.25
C SER A 82 -13.91 -4.59 2.55
N ALA A 83 -13.31 -3.41 2.48
CA ALA A 83 -11.92 -3.19 2.83
C ALA A 83 -11.79 -1.87 3.58
N ILE A 84 -10.98 -1.86 4.64
CA ILE A 84 -10.70 -0.65 5.40
C ILE A 84 -9.21 -0.32 5.26
N LEU A 85 -8.93 0.86 4.72
CA LEU A 85 -7.60 1.35 4.43
C LEU A 85 -7.21 2.45 5.43
N LYS A 86 -5.93 2.45 5.78
CA LYS A 86 -5.33 3.45 6.65
C LYS A 86 -4.44 4.37 5.83
N ALA A 87 -4.68 5.69 5.89
CA ALA A 87 -3.79 6.65 5.24
C ALA A 87 -2.42 6.68 5.95
N GLN A 88 -1.34 6.79 5.17
CA GLN A 88 0.03 6.75 5.70
C GLN A 88 0.37 7.97 6.56
N ASP A 89 -0.26 9.10 6.30
CA ASP A 89 -0.05 10.38 6.99
C ASP A 89 -0.83 10.49 8.31
N GLY A 90 -1.66 9.50 8.65
CA GLY A 90 -2.46 9.51 9.87
C GLY A 90 -3.73 10.36 9.80
N THR A 91 -4.06 10.97 8.66
CA THR A 91 -5.15 11.95 8.57
C THR A 91 -6.49 11.32 8.23
N GLN A 92 -6.50 10.08 7.72
CA GLN A 92 -7.71 9.45 7.21
C GLN A 92 -7.75 7.94 7.47
N VAL A 93 -8.97 7.43 7.60
CA VAL A 93 -9.33 6.03 7.44
C VAL A 93 -10.38 5.96 6.34
N ILE A 94 -10.23 5.05 5.40
CA ILE A 94 -11.13 4.92 4.23
C ILE A 94 -11.78 3.55 4.31
N ALA A 95 -13.10 3.52 4.42
CA ALA A 95 -13.90 2.30 4.34
C ALA A 95 -14.45 2.16 2.92
N LEU A 96 -14.21 1.01 2.31
CA LEU A 96 -14.67 0.63 0.98
C LEU A 96 -15.66 -0.52 1.16
N SER A 97 -16.83 -0.43 0.56
CA SER A 97 -17.78 -1.56 0.53
C SER A 97 -18.39 -1.71 -0.86
N GLN A 98 -18.56 -2.96 -1.29
CA GLN A 98 -19.10 -3.31 -2.58
C GLN A 98 -20.46 -4.00 -2.38
N TRP A 99 -21.43 -3.57 -3.20
CA TRP A 99 -22.82 -3.99 -3.09
C TRP A 99 -23.40 -4.33 -4.46
N LYS A 100 -24.35 -5.25 -4.53
CA LYS A 100 -25.13 -5.51 -5.74
C LYS A 100 -26.04 -4.31 -6.02
N GLY A 101 -25.94 -3.72 -7.20
CA GLY A 101 -26.65 -2.48 -7.52
C GLY A 101 -28.18 -2.55 -7.49
N LYS A 102 -28.78 -3.75 -7.54
CA LYS A 102 -30.24 -3.93 -7.48
C LYS A 102 -30.81 -3.81 -6.06
N ASP A 103 -29.99 -3.98 -5.02
CA ASP A 103 -30.44 -4.11 -3.64
C ASP A 103 -30.35 -2.78 -2.84
N LEU A 104 -29.91 -1.69 -3.48
CA LEU A 104 -29.78 -0.34 -2.90
C LEU A 104 -30.80 0.68 -3.45
N SER A 105 -31.73 0.24 -4.32
CA SER A 105 -32.76 1.10 -4.94
C SER A 105 -34.12 0.98 -4.26
#